data_AF-A0A2T2WDL0-F1
#
_entry.id   AF-A0A2T2WDL0-F1
#
_cell.length_a   1.000
_cell.length_b   1.000
_cell.length_c   1.000
_cell.angle_alpha   90.00
_cell.angle_beta   90.00
_cell.angle_gamma   90.00
#
_symmetry.space_group_name_H-M   'P 1'
#
loop_
_entity.id
_entity.type
_entity.pdbx_description
1 polymer ?
#
loop_
_entity_poly.entity_id
_entity_poly.type
_entity_poly.pdbx_seq_one_letter_code
_entity_poly.pdbx_strand_id
1 'polypeptide(L)'
;MRAQDDVIALFDRYLTELSARTQRRSDKKRLRTLRDLDAAARALREACAVLLQDEDPKTDLRTAIFARVSKEALATAIRQVDTLTHPPDQRIAFQELWPHYPMIRQVLPRLLATMPWQATPAGQGTLEAWHFLRDHEGHATRSWPEAPMTGMTTTWRAVVVGENGRVSKKAYTFWVLFRMLE
;
A
#
# COMPACT_ATOMS: atom_id res chain seq x y z
N MET A 1 29.18 0.11 18.41
CA MET A 1 28.48 -1.02 17.74
C MET A 1 27.22 -1.42 18.52
N ARG A 2 27.30 -1.89 19.78
CA ARG A 2 26.13 -2.33 20.58
C ARG A 2 24.95 -1.33 20.70
N ALA A 3 25.21 -0.04 20.94
CA ALA A 3 24.14 0.95 21.12
C ALA A 3 23.31 1.24 19.86
N GLN A 4 23.90 1.06 18.66
CA GLN A 4 23.17 1.26 17.40
C GLN A 4 22.28 0.06 17.11
N ASP A 5 22.79 -1.15 17.33
CA ASP A 5 22.03 -2.40 17.19
C ASP A 5 20.85 -2.45 18.18
N ASP A 6 21.03 -1.95 19.41
CA ASP A 6 19.98 -1.88 20.42
C ASP A 6 18.85 -0.90 20.02
N VAL A 7 19.20 0.23 19.39
CA VAL A 7 18.21 1.20 18.89
C VAL A 7 17.47 0.65 17.68
N ILE A 8 18.15 -0.06 16.77
CA ILE A 8 17.53 -0.74 15.62
C ILE A 8 16.58 -1.83 16.12
N ALA A 9 16.99 -2.65 17.08
CA ALA A 9 16.15 -3.71 17.64
C ALA A 9 14.93 -3.15 18.38
N LEU A 10 15.06 -2.01 19.06
CA LEU A 10 13.93 -1.34 19.72
C LEU A 10 12.95 -0.76 18.70
N PHE A 11 13.47 -0.17 17.62
CA PHE A 11 12.66 0.37 16.54
C PHE A 11 11.93 -0.73 15.77
N ASP A 12 12.60 -1.84 15.49
CA ASP A 12 12.01 -3.04 14.87
C ASP A 12 10.92 -3.65 15.75
N ARG A 13 11.16 -3.77 17.07
CA ARG A 13 10.13 -4.22 18.01
C ARG A 13 8.92 -3.29 18.06
N TYR A 14 9.16 -1.99 18.00
CA TYR A 14 8.10 -0.98 17.97
C TYR A 14 7.28 -1.03 16.67
N LEU A 15 7.95 -1.16 15.53
CA LEU A 15 7.30 -1.35 14.23
C LEU A 15 6.52 -2.67 14.18
N THR A 16 7.08 -3.74 14.76
CA THR A 16 6.45 -5.05 14.86
C THR A 16 5.21 -5.00 15.75
N GLU A 17 5.25 -4.32 16.90
CA GLU A 17 4.07 -4.13 17.76
C GLU A 17 3.01 -3.25 17.12
N LEU A 18 3.42 -2.18 16.42
CA LEU A 18 2.52 -1.33 15.66
C LEU A 18 1.81 -2.15 14.57
N SER A 19 2.58 -2.96 13.85
CA SER A 19 2.10 -3.89 12.81
C SER A 19 1.23 -5.00 13.39
N ALA A 20 1.53 -5.50 14.58
CA ALA A 20 0.69 -6.49 15.25
C ALA A 20 -0.64 -5.89 15.74
N ARG A 21 -0.64 -4.62 16.19
CA ARG A 21 -1.85 -3.90 16.60
C ARG A 21 -2.72 -3.54 15.39
N THR A 22 -2.13 -3.22 14.25
CA THR A 22 -2.86 -3.08 12.98
C THR A 22 -3.34 -4.43 12.47
N GLN A 23 -2.56 -5.51 12.60
CA GLN A 23 -2.94 -6.88 12.24
C GLN A 23 -4.13 -7.38 13.07
N ARG A 24 -4.18 -7.12 14.39
CA ARG A 24 -5.34 -7.46 15.23
C ARG A 24 -6.61 -6.69 14.86
N ARG A 25 -6.48 -5.44 14.38
CA ARG A 25 -7.60 -4.69 13.76
C ARG A 25 -7.93 -5.24 12.37
N SER A 26 -6.93 -5.75 11.65
CA SER A 26 -7.06 -6.45 10.38
C SER A 26 -7.72 -7.82 10.54
N ASP A 27 -7.59 -8.54 11.66
CA ASP A 27 -8.20 -9.86 11.86
C ASP A 27 -9.73 -9.81 11.88
N LYS A 28 -10.31 -8.73 12.42
CA LYS A 28 -11.76 -8.48 12.36
C LYS A 28 -12.21 -8.08 10.94
N LYS A 29 -11.35 -7.38 10.19
CA LYS A 29 -11.55 -7.14 8.76
C LYS A 29 -11.38 -8.43 7.95
N ARG A 30 -10.45 -9.31 8.30
CA ARG A 30 -10.11 -10.57 7.62
C ARG A 30 -11.23 -11.59 7.73
N LEU A 31 -11.87 -11.72 8.88
CA LEU A 31 -13.08 -12.53 9.04
C LEU A 31 -14.25 -11.99 8.20
N ARG A 32 -14.41 -10.66 8.11
CA ARG A 32 -15.41 -10.01 7.25
C ARG A 32 -15.08 -10.18 5.76
N THR A 33 -13.82 -10.02 5.38
CA THR A 33 -13.30 -10.22 4.03
C THR A 33 -13.46 -11.65 3.55
N LEU A 34 -13.20 -12.65 4.41
CA LEU A 34 -13.42 -14.06 4.09
C LEU A 34 -14.90 -14.35 3.82
N ARG A 35 -15.81 -13.77 4.62
CA ARG A 35 -17.26 -13.92 4.43
C ARG A 35 -17.74 -13.21 3.16
N ASP A 36 -17.23 -12.01 2.91
CA ASP A 36 -17.58 -11.23 1.72
C ASP A 36 -17.01 -11.88 0.44
N LEU A 37 -15.86 -12.56 0.52
CA LEU A 37 -15.29 -13.39 -0.54
C LEU A 37 -16.14 -14.65 -0.81
N ASP A 38 -16.58 -15.36 0.23
CA ASP A 38 -17.45 -16.55 0.07
C ASP A 38 -18.76 -16.19 -0.65
N ALA A 39 -19.37 -15.07 -0.27
CA ALA A 39 -20.57 -14.56 -0.93
C ALA A 39 -20.34 -14.21 -2.40
N ALA A 40 -19.23 -13.51 -2.70
CA ALA A 40 -18.88 -13.15 -4.08
C ALA A 40 -18.55 -14.38 -4.94
N ALA A 41 -17.79 -15.33 -4.40
CA ALA A 41 -17.45 -16.59 -5.07
C ALA A 41 -18.70 -17.42 -5.39
N ARG A 42 -19.67 -17.47 -4.48
CA ARG A 42 -20.95 -18.17 -4.70
C ARG A 42 -21.75 -17.57 -5.85
N ALA A 43 -21.88 -16.24 -5.90
CA ALA A 43 -22.59 -15.55 -6.97
C ALA A 43 -21.93 -15.75 -8.33
N LEU A 44 -20.59 -15.72 -8.40
CA LEU A 44 -19.85 -16.01 -9.63
C LEU A 44 -19.99 -17.47 -10.04
N ARG A 45 -19.91 -18.42 -9.10
CA ARG A 45 -20.12 -19.85 -9.35
C ARG A 45 -21.49 -20.12 -9.96
N GLU A 46 -22.54 -19.49 -9.42
CA GLU A 46 -23.90 -19.66 -9.91
C GLU A 46 -24.07 -19.14 -11.34
N ALA A 47 -23.47 -17.99 -11.67
CA ALA A 47 -23.45 -17.50 -13.05
C ALA A 47 -22.66 -18.41 -14.00
N CYS A 48 -21.48 -18.88 -13.59
CA CYS A 48 -20.66 -19.80 -14.38
C CYS A 48 -21.32 -21.18 -14.56
N ALA A 49 -22.08 -21.67 -13.57
CA ALA A 49 -22.78 -22.94 -13.69
C ALA A 49 -23.83 -22.91 -14.80
N VAL A 50 -24.52 -21.77 -14.98
CA VAL A 50 -25.48 -21.60 -16.08
C VAL A 50 -24.78 -21.63 -17.44
N LEU A 51 -23.60 -21.00 -17.56
CA LEU A 51 -22.80 -21.05 -18.79
C LEU A 51 -22.35 -22.48 -19.13
N LEU A 52 -22.02 -23.29 -18.12
CA LEU A 52 -21.54 -24.66 -18.30
C LEU A 52 -22.66 -25.68 -18.53
N GLN A 53 -23.90 -25.34 -18.16
CA GLN A 53 -25.10 -26.15 -18.38
C GLN A 53 -25.84 -25.76 -19.66
N ASP A 54 -25.25 -24.89 -20.47
CA ASP A 54 -25.81 -24.50 -21.76
C ASP A 54 -25.68 -25.63 -22.78
N GLU A 55 -26.79 -26.30 -23.05
CA GLU A 55 -26.88 -27.39 -24.03
C GLU A 55 -27.62 -26.94 -25.31
N ASP A 56 -28.30 -25.78 -25.29
CA ASP A 56 -29.07 -25.25 -26.42
C ASP A 56 -28.55 -23.86 -26.88
N PRO A 57 -27.98 -23.76 -28.10
CA PRO A 57 -27.50 -22.50 -28.68
C PRO A 57 -28.53 -21.37 -28.78
N LYS A 58 -29.83 -21.65 -28.62
CA LYS A 58 -30.90 -20.64 -28.64
C LYS A 58 -31.18 -20.03 -27.26
N THR A 59 -30.56 -20.54 -26.20
CA THR A 59 -30.75 -20.02 -24.84
C THR A 59 -30.21 -18.61 -24.74
N ASP A 60 -31.05 -17.66 -24.32
CA ASP A 60 -30.57 -16.35 -23.89
C ASP A 60 -29.87 -16.48 -22.53
N LEU A 61 -28.58 -16.79 -22.59
CA LEU A 61 -27.72 -16.97 -21.42
C LEU A 61 -27.74 -15.76 -20.49
N ARG A 62 -27.88 -14.55 -21.03
CA ARG A 62 -27.91 -13.34 -20.21
C ARG A 62 -29.14 -13.34 -19.31
N THR A 63 -30.29 -13.65 -19.88
CA THR A 63 -31.56 -13.74 -19.15
C THR A 63 -31.55 -14.91 -18.17
N ALA A 64 -31.01 -16.07 -18.59
CA ALA A 64 -30.89 -17.25 -17.73
C ALA A 64 -29.96 -17.03 -16.52
N ILE A 65 -28.82 -16.36 -16.71
CA ILE A 65 -27.89 -15.97 -15.64
C ILE A 65 -28.58 -14.99 -14.69
N PHE A 66 -29.24 -13.95 -15.22
CA PHE A 66 -29.89 -12.94 -14.38
C PHE A 66 -31.12 -13.44 -13.61
N ALA A 67 -31.74 -14.52 -14.07
CA ALA A 67 -32.79 -15.22 -13.32
C ALA A 67 -32.23 -15.97 -12.10
N ARG A 68 -30.94 -16.35 -12.10
CA ARG A 68 -30.28 -17.05 -10.98
C ARG A 68 -29.54 -16.11 -10.05
N VAL A 69 -28.85 -15.11 -10.59
CA VAL A 69 -28.11 -14.10 -9.86
C VAL A 69 -28.44 -12.74 -10.46
N SER A 70 -29.01 -11.82 -9.68
CA SER A 70 -29.35 -10.50 -10.21
C SER A 70 -28.13 -9.78 -10.77
N LYS A 71 -28.35 -8.92 -11.76
CA LYS A 71 -27.29 -8.12 -12.39
C LYS A 71 -26.50 -7.32 -11.35
N GLU A 72 -27.18 -6.77 -10.35
CA GLU A 72 -26.59 -5.97 -9.27
C GLU A 72 -25.75 -6.83 -8.32
N ALA A 73 -26.23 -8.05 -7.99
CA ALA A 73 -25.49 -9.00 -7.17
C ALA A 73 -24.23 -9.48 -7.90
N LEU A 74 -24.34 -9.80 -9.18
CA LEU A 74 -23.21 -10.22 -10.01
C LEU A 74 -22.17 -9.10 -10.15
N ALA A 75 -22.61 -7.87 -10.43
CA ALA A 75 -21.70 -6.72 -10.50
C ALA A 75 -21.01 -6.44 -9.15
N THR A 76 -21.71 -6.67 -8.04
CA THR A 76 -21.14 -6.51 -6.70
C THR A 76 -20.11 -7.60 -6.39
N ALA A 77 -20.40 -8.85 -6.74
CA ALA A 77 -19.49 -9.97 -6.60
C ALA A 77 -18.19 -9.76 -7.41
N ILE A 78 -18.30 -9.28 -8.65
CA ILE A 78 -17.14 -8.92 -9.48
C ILE A 78 -16.28 -7.86 -8.78
N ARG A 79 -16.87 -6.73 -8.35
CA ARG A 79 -16.12 -5.68 -7.64
C ARG A 79 -15.48 -6.17 -6.34
N GLN A 80 -16.16 -7.05 -5.61
CA GLN A 80 -15.62 -7.62 -4.37
C GLN A 80 -14.43 -8.54 -4.67
N VAL A 81 -14.52 -9.42 -5.66
CA VAL A 81 -13.38 -10.22 -6.09
C VAL A 81 -12.23 -9.33 -6.56
N ASP A 82 -12.48 -8.34 -7.41
CA ASP A 82 -11.45 -7.41 -7.88
C ASP A 82 -10.73 -6.71 -6.72
N THR A 83 -11.49 -6.23 -5.73
CA THR A 83 -10.93 -5.55 -4.55
C THR A 83 -10.09 -6.49 -3.68
N LEU A 84 -10.43 -7.77 -3.63
CA LEU A 84 -9.83 -8.75 -2.73
C LEU A 84 -8.70 -9.57 -3.37
N THR A 85 -8.68 -9.71 -4.69
CA THR A 85 -7.69 -10.50 -5.44
C THR A 85 -6.68 -9.64 -6.18
N HIS A 86 -6.98 -8.37 -6.45
CA HIS A 86 -5.92 -7.44 -6.87
C HIS A 86 -5.06 -7.10 -5.65
N PRO A 87 -3.72 -7.07 -5.80
CA PRO A 87 -2.90 -6.32 -4.87
C PRO A 87 -3.52 -4.92 -4.82
N PRO A 88 -3.84 -4.37 -3.62
CA PRO A 88 -4.36 -3.01 -3.56
C PRO A 88 -3.45 -2.16 -4.44
N ASP A 89 -4.03 -1.38 -5.36
CA ASP A 89 -3.28 -0.38 -6.13
C ASP A 89 -2.28 0.20 -5.15
N GLN A 90 -0.97 0.00 -5.36
CA GLN A 90 -0.01 0.14 -4.25
C GLN A 90 -0.11 1.55 -3.63
N ARG A 91 -0.61 2.52 -4.42
CA ARG A 91 -1.10 3.83 -4.00
C ARG A 91 -2.05 3.80 -2.79
N ILE A 92 -3.08 2.95 -2.80
CA ILE A 92 -4.07 2.75 -1.72
C ILE A 92 -3.40 2.11 -0.50
N ALA A 93 -2.54 1.10 -0.68
CA ALA A 93 -1.78 0.51 0.42
C ALA A 93 -0.87 1.53 1.11
N PHE A 94 -0.25 2.43 0.33
CA PHE A 94 0.54 3.52 0.89
C PHE A 94 -0.34 4.53 1.63
N GLN A 95 -1.51 4.90 1.10
CA GLN A 95 -2.43 5.84 1.77
C GLN A 95 -2.84 5.39 3.18
N GLU A 96 -2.91 4.08 3.45
CA GLU A 96 -3.16 3.56 4.80
C GLU A 96 -2.06 3.94 5.82
N LEU A 97 -0.86 4.28 5.35
CA LEU A 97 0.26 4.72 6.17
C LEU A 97 0.19 6.22 6.52
N TRP A 98 -0.59 7.01 5.79
CA TRP A 98 -0.62 8.48 5.94
C TRP A 98 -0.99 8.94 7.36
N PRO A 99 -1.93 8.28 8.07
CA PRO A 99 -2.26 8.62 9.45
C PRO A 99 -1.08 8.48 10.43
N HIS A 100 -0.08 7.67 10.11
CA HIS A 100 1.10 7.46 10.95
C HIS A 100 2.20 8.50 10.73
N TYR A 101 2.04 9.37 9.72
CA TYR A 101 3.04 10.39 9.40
C TYR A 101 3.41 11.33 10.56
N PRO A 102 2.46 11.86 11.37
CA PRO A 102 2.80 12.73 12.50
C PRO A 102 3.70 12.05 13.54
N MET A 103 3.43 10.77 13.79
CA MET A 103 4.20 9.94 14.71
C MET A 103 5.60 9.66 14.18
N ILE A 104 5.74 9.36 12.89
CA ILE A 104 7.04 9.21 12.23
C ILE A 104 7.84 10.50 12.32
N ARG A 105 7.23 11.66 12.06
CA ARG A 105 7.91 12.96 12.16
C ARG A 105 8.45 13.28 13.56
N GLN A 106 7.91 12.70 14.62
CA GLN A 106 8.42 12.90 15.98
C GLN A 106 9.78 12.20 16.20
N VAL A 107 9.97 11.03 15.57
CA VAL A 107 11.19 10.22 15.73
C VAL A 107 12.18 10.42 14.59
N LEU A 108 11.69 10.85 13.43
CA LEU A 108 12.44 10.98 12.19
C LEU A 108 13.69 11.88 12.30
N PRO A 109 13.67 13.07 12.92
CA PRO A 109 14.86 13.91 13.03
C PRO A 109 16.01 13.22 13.79
N ARG A 110 15.68 12.49 14.86
CA ARG A 110 16.67 11.72 15.63
C ARG A 110 17.20 10.56 14.80
N LEU A 111 16.32 9.85 14.10
CA LEU A 111 16.72 8.74 13.22
C LEU A 111 17.69 9.21 12.11
N LEU A 112 17.37 10.32 11.44
CA LEU A 112 18.17 10.90 10.37
C LEU A 112 19.55 11.39 10.86
N ALA A 113 19.64 11.88 12.10
CA ALA A 113 20.89 12.35 12.69
C ALA A 113 21.80 11.22 13.21
N THR A 114 21.22 10.08 13.61
CA THR A 114 21.95 9.02 14.32
C THR A 114 22.55 7.96 13.38
N MET A 115 22.09 7.89 12.13
CA MET A 115 22.49 6.84 11.18
C MET A 115 23.46 7.38 10.11
N PRO A 116 24.78 7.15 10.24
CA PRO A 116 25.74 7.43 9.18
C PRO A 116 25.74 6.29 8.15
N TRP A 117 24.75 6.29 7.27
CA TRP A 117 24.67 5.30 6.19
C TRP A 117 25.81 5.47 5.20
N GLN A 118 26.39 4.35 4.76
CA GLN A 118 27.29 4.28 3.61
C GLN A 118 26.61 3.48 2.52
N ALA A 119 26.72 3.92 1.27
CA ALA A 119 26.07 3.28 0.14
C ALA A 119 27.10 2.56 -0.74
N THR A 120 26.68 1.44 -1.33
CA THR A 120 27.32 0.90 -2.53
C THR A 120 26.95 1.77 -3.74
N PRO A 121 27.62 1.63 -4.90
CA PRO A 121 27.25 2.37 -6.11
C PRO A 121 25.76 2.23 -6.50
N ALA A 122 25.16 1.06 -6.23
CA ALA A 122 23.73 0.82 -6.47
C ALA A 122 22.81 1.51 -5.44
N GLY A 123 23.30 1.82 -4.24
CA GLY A 123 22.57 2.48 -3.15
C GLY A 123 22.70 4.00 -3.13
N GLN A 124 23.52 4.59 -4.00
CA GLN A 124 23.85 6.02 -3.97
C GLN A 124 22.60 6.91 -4.08
N GLY A 125 21.65 6.56 -4.95
CA GLY A 125 20.39 7.30 -5.11
C GLY A 125 19.50 7.26 -3.86
N THR A 126 19.54 6.17 -3.08
CA THR A 126 18.82 6.08 -1.80
C THR A 126 19.49 6.94 -0.74
N LEU A 127 20.83 6.99 -0.71
CA LEU A 127 21.58 7.81 0.22
C LEU A 127 21.39 9.31 -0.04
N GLU A 128 21.35 9.71 -1.31
CA GLU A 128 21.01 11.09 -1.72
C GLU A 128 19.61 11.49 -1.23
N ALA A 129 18.62 10.62 -1.39
CA ALA A 129 17.26 10.87 -0.92
C ALA A 129 17.18 10.96 0.61
N TRP A 130 17.98 10.17 1.33
CA TRP A 130 18.09 10.24 2.79
C TRP A 130 18.73 11.53 3.28
N HIS A 131 19.84 11.96 2.67
CA HIS A 131 20.46 13.24 2.98
C HIS A 131 19.53 14.41 2.67
N PHE A 132 18.84 14.37 1.53
CA PHE A 132 17.82 15.35 1.21
C PHE A 132 16.74 15.42 2.31
N LEU A 133 16.23 14.27 2.75
CA LEU A 133 15.24 14.22 3.83
C LEU A 133 15.80 14.77 5.14
N ARG A 134 17.04 14.43 5.53
CA ARG A 134 17.71 14.97 6.73
C ARG A 134 17.80 16.49 6.70
N ASP A 135 18.16 17.05 5.55
CA ASP A 135 18.45 18.48 5.44
C ASP A 135 17.17 19.32 5.26
N HIS A 136 16.05 18.70 4.87
CA HIS A 136 14.79 19.40 4.56
C HIS A 136 13.62 19.05 5.50
N GLU A 137 13.73 17.99 6.30
CA GLU A 137 12.72 17.62 7.30
C GLU A 137 12.65 18.70 8.39
N GLY A 138 11.44 19.17 8.69
CA GLY A 138 11.20 20.25 9.67
C GLY A 138 11.11 21.66 9.07
N HIS A 139 11.54 21.86 7.82
CA HIS A 139 11.36 23.15 7.14
C HIS A 139 9.91 23.39 6.70
N ALA A 140 9.44 24.63 6.83
CA ALA A 140 8.07 25.05 6.51
C ALA A 140 7.74 25.09 5.00
N THR A 141 8.67 24.69 4.12
CA THR A 141 8.53 24.74 2.67
C THR A 141 7.28 24.02 2.18
N ARG A 142 6.54 24.56 1.20
CA ARG A 142 5.31 23.94 0.69
C ARG A 142 5.53 22.73 -0.24
N SER A 143 6.74 22.56 -0.79
CA SER A 143 7.08 21.47 -1.72
C SER A 143 8.60 21.22 -1.76
N TRP A 144 9.00 20.06 -2.28
CA TRP A 144 10.39 19.68 -2.50
C TRP A 144 10.68 19.44 -3.99
N PRO A 145 10.79 20.49 -4.82
CA PRO A 145 10.98 20.34 -6.26
C PRO A 145 12.34 19.69 -6.61
N GLU A 146 13.35 19.86 -5.76
CA GLU A 146 14.70 19.33 -5.93
C GLU A 146 14.90 17.94 -5.30
N ALA A 147 13.81 17.31 -4.84
CA ALA A 147 13.89 16.01 -4.17
C ALA A 147 14.49 14.94 -5.11
N PRO A 148 15.60 14.26 -4.74
CA PRO A 148 16.15 13.17 -5.54
C PRO A 148 15.12 12.06 -5.74
N MET A 149 14.92 11.62 -6.98
CA MET A 149 13.98 10.54 -7.32
C MET A 149 14.65 9.33 -7.98
N THR A 150 15.98 9.26 -7.90
CA THR A 150 16.77 8.16 -8.45
C THR A 150 16.35 6.84 -7.79
N GLY A 151 16.05 5.82 -8.59
CA GLY A 151 15.56 4.52 -8.10
C GLY A 151 14.07 4.49 -7.73
N MET A 152 13.31 5.58 -7.96
CA MET A 152 11.87 5.61 -7.73
C MET A 152 11.12 4.90 -8.86
N THR A 153 10.35 3.86 -8.49
CA THR A 153 9.48 3.13 -9.42
C THR A 153 8.33 4.02 -9.92
N THR A 154 7.74 3.66 -11.06
CA THR A 154 6.56 4.35 -11.61
C THR A 154 5.42 4.44 -10.61
N THR A 155 5.25 3.40 -9.79
CA THR A 155 4.21 3.37 -8.76
C THR A 155 4.45 4.39 -7.65
N TRP A 156 5.68 4.47 -7.12
CA TRP A 156 6.02 5.48 -6.12
C TRP A 156 5.94 6.89 -6.68
N ARG A 157 6.42 7.10 -7.92
CA ARG A 157 6.35 8.41 -8.57
C ARG A 157 4.92 8.94 -8.63
N ALA A 158 3.94 8.09 -8.90
CA ALA A 158 2.56 8.50 -8.99
C ALA A 158 1.88 8.81 -7.64
N VAL A 159 2.51 8.45 -6.52
CA VAL A 159 2.04 8.75 -5.15
C VAL A 159 2.81 9.95 -4.56
N VAL A 160 4.09 10.02 -4.87
CA VAL A 160 5.01 11.06 -4.43
C VAL A 160 4.74 12.37 -5.17
N VAL A 161 4.54 12.31 -6.48
CA VAL A 161 4.18 13.46 -7.30
C VAL A 161 2.66 13.55 -7.33
N GLY A 162 2.10 14.53 -6.62
CA GLY A 162 0.67 14.79 -6.63
C GLY A 162 0.18 15.27 -7.99
N GLU A 163 -1.14 15.30 -8.20
CA GLU A 163 -1.77 15.72 -9.46
C GLU A 163 -1.38 17.15 -9.90
N ASN A 164 -1.00 18.00 -8.94
CA ASN A 164 -0.49 19.34 -9.17
C ASN A 164 1.01 19.39 -9.56
N GLY A 165 1.62 18.23 -9.82
CA GLY A 165 3.06 18.09 -10.13
C GLY A 165 3.99 18.31 -8.93
N ARG A 166 3.45 18.53 -7.72
CA ARG A 166 4.27 18.81 -6.53
C ARG A 166 4.59 17.55 -5.75
N VAL A 167 5.79 17.51 -5.21
CA VAL A 167 6.24 16.43 -4.32
C VAL A 167 5.51 16.53 -2.98
N SER A 168 4.76 15.48 -2.65
CA SER A 168 4.16 15.25 -1.35
C SER A 168 5.25 14.86 -0.35
N LYS A 169 5.54 15.74 0.61
CA LYS A 169 6.52 15.49 1.67
C LYS A 169 6.30 14.15 2.36
N LYS A 170 5.04 13.89 2.74
CA LYS A 170 4.63 12.67 3.42
C LYS A 170 4.91 11.42 2.59
N ALA A 171 4.49 11.40 1.33
CA ALA A 171 4.71 10.26 0.46
C ALA A 171 6.21 10.05 0.19
N TYR A 172 6.95 11.13 0.00
CA TYR A 172 8.40 11.09 -0.19
C TYR A 172 9.13 10.54 1.03
N THR A 173 8.78 10.99 2.24
CA THR A 173 9.34 10.46 3.50
C THR A 173 9.14 8.95 3.61
N PHE A 174 7.93 8.45 3.33
CA PHE A 174 7.67 7.01 3.35
C PHE A 174 8.51 6.27 2.31
N TRP A 175 8.58 6.75 1.07
CA TRP A 175 9.42 6.15 0.04
C TRP A 175 10.88 6.00 0.48
N VAL A 176 11.47 7.06 1.04
CA VAL A 176 12.85 7.04 1.54
C VAL A 176 13.02 6.02 2.67
N LEU A 177 12.08 5.94 3.61
CA LEU A 177 12.13 4.97 4.70
C LEU A 177 12.02 3.53 4.21
N PHE A 178 11.14 3.23 3.26
CA PHE A 178 11.03 1.89 2.67
C PHE A 178 12.30 1.49 1.94
N ARG A 179 12.89 2.42 1.18
CA ARG A 179 14.14 2.19 0.43
C ARG A 179 15.35 1.92 1.32
N MET A 180 15.32 2.33 2.59
CA MET A 180 16.39 2.06 3.56
C MET A 180 16.20 0.73 4.31
N LEU A 181 15.03 0.11 4.19
CA LEU A 181 14.72 -1.20 4.79
C LEU A 181 14.85 -2.36 3.79
N GLU A 182 15.03 -2.05 2.50
CA GLU A 182 15.34 -2.99 1.40
C GLU A 182 16.85 -3.20 1.26
#